data_AF-A0A2I0SG13-F1
#
_entry.id   AF-A0A2I0SG13-F1
#
_cell.length_a   1.000
_cell.length_b   1.000
_cell.length_c   1.000
_cell.angle_alpha   90.00
_cell.angle_beta   90.00
_cell.angle_gamma   90.00
#
_symmetry.space_group_name_H-M   'P 1'
#
loop_
_entity.id
_entity.type
_entity.pdbx_description
1 polymer ?
#
loop_
_entity_poly.entity_id
_entity_poly.type
_entity_poly.pdbx_seq_one_letter_code
_entity_poly.pdbx_strand_id
1 'polypeptide(L)'
;MGSHPESKDSLPAPVTPAGRDALEAILTRPARTVVALDFDGTLAPIVPDPDRARAHPDAVPALAALAPKVSSVAVVTGRPAGVAVRHGG
;
A
#
# COMPACT_ATOMS: atom_id res chain seq x y z
N MET A 1 17.14 16.94 16.78
CA MET A 1 17.25 17.00 15.31
C MET A 1 18.21 15.92 14.86
N GLY A 2 17.71 14.70 14.67
CA GLY A 2 18.43 13.64 13.98
C GLY A 2 17.83 13.57 12.59
N SER A 3 18.47 14.19 11.62
CA SER A 3 18.15 13.96 10.21
C SER A 3 18.62 12.56 9.88
N HIS A 4 17.72 11.58 9.93
CA HIS A 4 17.95 10.33 9.22
C HIS A 4 17.93 10.68 7.73
N PRO A 5 19.04 10.51 6.99
CA PRO A 5 18.95 10.53 5.55
C PRO A 5 18.05 9.34 5.18
N GLU A 6 16.89 9.60 4.60
CA GLU A 6 16.11 8.56 3.97
C GLU A 6 16.98 7.96 2.87
N SER A 7 17.62 6.83 3.14
CA SER A 7 18.31 6.06 2.13
C SER A 7 17.28 5.67 1.09
N LYS A 8 17.38 6.28 -0.09
CA LYS A 8 16.67 5.89 -1.32
C LYS A 8 17.08 4.51 -1.85
N ASP A 9 17.72 3.68 -1.02
CA ASP A 9 18.48 2.50 -1.43
C ASP A 9 17.89 1.24 -0.79
N SER A 10 17.20 0.48 -1.64
CA SER A 10 16.54 -0.82 -1.41
C SER A 10 15.17 -0.79 -0.71
N LEU A 11 14.16 -1.22 -1.47
CA LEU A 11 12.88 -1.66 -0.92
C LEU A 11 13.11 -2.89 -0.01
N PRO A 12 12.33 -3.07 1.07
CA PRO A 12 12.42 -4.25 1.91
C PRO A 12 12.16 -5.52 1.10
N ALA A 13 12.95 -6.57 1.33
CA ALA A 13 12.78 -7.88 0.71
C ALA A 13 12.03 -8.85 1.66
N PRO A 14 11.18 -9.75 1.16
CA PRO A 14 10.54 -10.77 1.99
C PRO A 14 11.57 -11.68 2.66
N VAL A 15 11.49 -11.83 3.98
CA VAL A 15 12.45 -12.63 4.77
C VAL A 15 12.03 -14.10 4.92
N THR A 16 10.76 -14.43 4.63
CA THR A 16 10.25 -15.80 4.69
C THR A 16 10.26 -16.46 3.30
N PRO A 17 10.40 -17.80 3.20
CA PRO A 17 10.24 -18.52 1.94
C PRO A 17 8.90 -18.21 1.27
N ALA A 18 7.80 -18.32 2.02
CA ALA A 18 6.46 -18.02 1.51
C ALA A 18 6.32 -16.59 0.95
N GLY A 19 6.96 -15.60 1.58
CA GLY A 19 6.97 -14.23 1.08
C GLY A 19 7.77 -14.06 -0.21
N ARG A 20 8.90 -14.77 -0.35
CA ARG A 20 9.71 -14.78 -1.57
C ARG A 20 8.97 -15.44 -2.72
N ASP A 21 8.39 -16.61 -2.48
CA ASP A 21 7.61 -17.37 -3.47
C ASP A 21 6.39 -16.56 -3.94
N ALA A 22 5.70 -15.88 -3.01
CA ALA A 22 4.58 -15.00 -3.34
C ALA A 22 5.02 -13.81 -4.21
N LEU A 23 6.11 -13.13 -3.85
CA LEU A 23 6.64 -12.02 -4.65
C LEU A 23 7.03 -12.49 -6.05
N GLU A 24 7.71 -13.62 -6.18
CA GLU A 24 8.07 -14.22 -7.47
C GLU A 24 6.83 -14.54 -8.32
N ALA A 25 5.79 -15.13 -7.70
CA ALA A 25 4.54 -15.44 -8.40
C ALA A 25 3.85 -14.17 -8.93
N ILE A 26 3.85 -13.09 -8.15
CA ILE A 26 3.30 -11.78 -8.54
C ILE A 26 4.09 -11.20 -9.72
N LEU A 27 5.43 -11.21 -9.65
CA LEU A 27 6.29 -10.67 -10.70
C LEU A 27 6.20 -11.47 -12.00
N THR A 28 6.00 -12.78 -11.91
CA THR A 28 5.90 -13.67 -13.09
C THR A 28 4.56 -13.53 -13.81
N ARG A 29 3.45 -13.31 -13.09
CA ARG A 29 2.09 -13.24 -13.67
C ARG A 29 1.27 -12.09 -13.09
N PRO A 30 1.73 -10.83 -13.22
CA PRO A 30 1.11 -9.70 -12.52
C PRO A 30 -0.34 -9.47 -12.96
N ALA A 31 -0.66 -9.68 -14.24
CA ALA A 31 -2.02 -9.59 -14.78
C ALA A 31 -3.01 -10.62 -14.18
N ARG A 32 -2.55 -11.60 -13.39
CA ARG A 32 -3.40 -12.55 -12.64
C ARG A 32 -3.41 -12.29 -11.14
N THR A 33 -2.76 -11.22 -10.68
CA THR A 33 -2.64 -10.86 -9.26
C THR A 33 -3.67 -9.82 -8.87
N VAL A 34 -4.32 -10.00 -7.71
CA VAL A 34 -5.04 -8.94 -7.03
C VAL A 34 -4.14 -8.39 -5.92
N VAL A 35 -3.98 -7.08 -5.85
CA VAL A 35 -3.27 -6.39 -4.76
C VAL A 35 -4.33 -5.80 -3.82
N ALA A 36 -4.48 -6.40 -2.64
CA ALA A 36 -5.39 -5.94 -1.60
C ALA A 36 -4.59 -5.26 -0.48
N LEU A 37 -4.94 -4.02 -0.15
CA LEU A 37 -4.22 -3.18 0.82
C LEU A 37 -5.15 -2.75 1.93
N ASP A 38 -4.67 -2.72 3.16
CA ASP A 38 -5.34 -2.00 4.23
C ASP A 38 -5.21 -0.47 4.03
N PHE A 39 -6.02 0.30 4.74
CA PHE A 39 -5.93 1.76 4.78
C PHE A 39 -5.06 2.23 5.95
N ASP A 40 -5.49 1.97 7.19
CA ASP A 40 -4.83 2.50 8.39
C ASP A 40 -3.54 1.75 8.69
N GLY A 41 -2.43 2.47 8.84
CA GLY A 41 -1.10 1.89 9.01
C GLY A 41 -0.47 1.32 7.74
N THR A 42 -1.19 1.37 6.60
CA THR A 42 -0.69 0.92 5.29
C THR A 42 -0.65 2.08 4.30
N LEU A 43 -1.81 2.63 3.91
CA LEU A 43 -1.90 3.78 3.02
C LEU A 43 -1.91 5.10 3.77
N ALA A 44 -2.37 5.11 5.02
CA ALA A 44 -2.39 6.24 5.94
C ALA A 44 -1.57 5.92 7.19
N PRO A 45 -0.83 6.86 7.79
CA PRO A 45 -0.14 6.60 9.06
C PRO A 45 -1.13 6.33 10.20
N ILE A 46 -0.77 5.48 11.16
CA ILE A 46 -1.51 5.36 12.41
C ILE A 46 -1.31 6.64 13.22
N VAL A 47 -2.41 7.30 13.55
CA VAL A 47 -2.44 8.55 14.30
C VAL A 47 -3.32 8.41 15.55
N PRO A 48 -3.12 9.23 16.60
CA PRO A 48 -3.89 9.12 17.84
C PRO A 48 -5.40 9.34 17.65
N ASP A 49 -5.78 10.21 16.73
CA ASP A 49 -7.17 10.48 16.36
C ASP A 49 -7.46 9.85 14.98
N PRO A 50 -8.22 8.74 14.92
CA PRO A 50 -8.47 8.03 13.67
C PRO A 50 -9.23 8.86 12.64
N ASP A 51 -10.01 9.87 13.02
CA ASP A 51 -10.72 10.73 12.06
C ASP A 51 -9.77 11.67 11.30
N ARG A 52 -8.53 11.80 11.78
CA ARG A 52 -7.46 12.57 11.15
C ARG A 52 -6.52 11.75 10.28
N ALA A 53 -6.68 10.44 10.21
CA ALA A 53 -5.89 9.61 9.30
C ALA A 53 -6.19 9.99 7.85
N ARG A 54 -5.15 10.31 7.08
CA ARG A 54 -5.23 10.63 5.65
C ARG A 54 -4.23 9.78 4.91
N ALA A 55 -4.60 9.35 3.70
CA ALA A 55 -3.67 8.62 2.86
C ALA A 55 -2.42 9.47 2.60
N HIS A 56 -1.27 8.81 2.47
CA HIS A 56 -0.05 9.45 2.03
C HIS A 56 -0.30 10.16 0.69
N PRO A 57 0.23 11.37 0.45
CA PRO A 57 0.00 12.10 -0.80
C PRO A 57 0.32 11.28 -2.06
N ASP A 58 1.32 10.41 -1.99
CA ASP A 58 1.73 9.55 -3.10
C ASP A 58 0.92 8.24 -3.24
N ALA A 59 0.01 7.94 -2.31
CA ALA A 59 -0.75 6.69 -2.33
C ALA A 59 -1.61 6.57 -3.60
N VAL A 60 -2.44 7.57 -3.90
CA VAL A 60 -3.30 7.55 -5.10
C VAL A 60 -2.47 7.50 -6.39
N PRO A 61 -1.45 8.35 -6.61
CA PRO A 61 -0.57 8.23 -7.77
C PRO A 61 0.09 6.85 -7.91
N ALA A 62 0.59 6.27 -6.82
CA ALA A 62 1.23 4.95 -6.85
C ALA A 62 0.24 3.83 -7.20
N LEU A 63 -0.96 3.85 -6.61
CA LEU A 63 -2.01 2.87 -6.90
C LEU A 63 -2.52 3.01 -8.33
N ALA A 64 -2.67 4.24 -8.84
CA ALA A 64 -3.04 4.50 -10.22
C ALA A 64 -1.99 3.98 -11.22
N ALA A 65 -0.70 4.12 -10.90
CA ALA A 65 0.40 3.58 -11.70
C ALA A 65 0.51 2.04 -11.63
N LEU A 66 0.05 1.43 -10.53
CA LEU A 66 0.03 -0.02 -10.32
C LEU A 66 -1.17 -0.69 -10.99
N ALA A 67 -2.35 -0.06 -10.92
CA ALA A 67 -3.61 -0.60 -11.40
C ALA A 67 -3.56 -1.21 -12.82
N PRO A 68 -2.95 -0.59 -13.85
CA PRO A 68 -2.90 -1.19 -15.18
C PRO A 68 -1.95 -2.40 -15.32
N LYS A 69 -1.12 -2.69 -14.30
CA LYS A 69 -0.13 -3.77 -14.33
C LYS A 69 -0.64 -5.07 -13.72
N VAL A 70 -1.68 -4.99 -12.90
CA VAL A 70 -2.23 -6.11 -12.14
C VAL A 70 -3.69 -6.39 -12.53
N SER A 71 -4.25 -7.50 -12.07
CA SER A 71 -5.67 -7.83 -12.33
C SER A 71 -6.60 -6.81 -11.66
N SER A 72 -6.31 -6.46 -10.41
CA SER A 72 -7.08 -5.46 -9.66
C SER A 72 -6.30 -4.93 -8.47
N VAL A 73 -6.64 -3.73 -8.03
CA VAL A 73 -6.21 -3.12 -6.77
C VAL A 73 -7.45 -2.90 -5.92
N ALA A 74 -7.42 -3.35 -4.67
CA ALA A 74 -8.52 -3.20 -3.72
C ALA A 74 -8.01 -2.61 -2.40
N VAL A 75 -8.80 -1.70 -1.82
CA VAL A 75 -8.62 -1.27 -0.43
C VAL A 75 -9.58 -2.05 0.45
N VAL A 76 -9.06 -2.79 1.42
CA VAL A 76 -9.81 -3.59 2.38
C VAL A 76 -9.63 -2.95 3.75
N THR A 77 -10.67 -2.33 4.28
CA THR A 77 -10.58 -1.53 5.51
C THR A 77 -11.76 -1.82 6.43
N GLY A 78 -11.52 -1.73 7.74
CA GLY A 78 -12.60 -1.73 8.75
C GLY A 78 -13.42 -0.44 8.77
N ARG A 79 -12.99 0.62 8.06
CA ARG A 79 -13.76 1.86 7.94
C ARG A 79 -14.96 1.68 7.00
N PRO A 80 -16.03 2.47 7.19
CA PRO A 80 -17.06 2.59 6.16
C PRO A 80 -16.43 3.04 4.84
N ALA A 81 -16.76 2.37 3.74
CA ALA A 81 -16.11 2.60 2.44
C ALA A 81 -16.10 4.08 2.01
N GLY A 82 -17.22 4.79 2.20
CA GLY A 82 -17.31 6.23 1.88
C GLY A 82 -16.39 7.13 2.71
N VAL A 83 -16.04 6.73 3.94
CA VAL A 83 -15.06 7.44 4.77
C VAL A 83 -13.65 7.23 4.24
N ALA A 84 -13.30 5.99 3.89
CA ALA A 84 -11.99 5.67 3.32
C ALA A 84 -11.74 6.42 1.99
N VAL A 85 -12.75 6.51 1.12
CA VAL A 85 -12.68 7.29 -0.12
C VAL A 85 -12.42 8.78 0.17
N ARG A 86 -13.20 9.39 1.07
CA ARG A 86 -13.01 10.82 1.44
C ARG A 86 -11.65 11.10 2.08
N HIS A 87 -11.06 10.14 2.79
CA HIS A 87 -9.74 10.28 3.40
C HIS A 87 -8.58 9.93 2.47
N GLY A 88 -8.87 9.32 1.31
CA GLY A 88 -7.90 8.93 0.30
C GLY A 88 -7.45 10.07 -0.62
N GLY A 89 -8.25 11.15 -0.72
CA GLY A 89 -8.04 12.24 -1.68
C GLY A 89 -9.19 12.35 -2.68
#